data_AF-A0AAN8I343-F1
#
_entry.id   AF-A0AAN8I343-F1
#
_cell.length_a   1.000
_cell.length_b   1.000
_cell.length_c   1.000
_cell.angle_alpha   90.00
_cell.angle_beta   90.00
_cell.angle_gamma   90.00
#
_symmetry.space_group_name_H-M   'P 1'
#
loop_
_entity.id
_entity.type
_entity.pdbx_description
1 polymer ?
#
loop_
_entity_poly.entity_id
_entity_poly.type
_entity_poly.pdbx_seq_one_letter_code
_entity_poly.pdbx_strand_id
1 'polypeptide(L)'
;MPNVNFTPSNPNTTTRENFTNNILNVQIPSDAAQDWADAVRHQQGLYKALYEHEAMAPNRQQTFMTSANQKSAVYHCWDFVGTDNPIPIHGRLQATEKSKTGPGTRGI
;
A
#
# COMPACT_ATOMS: atom_id res chain seq x y z
N MET A 1 -7.03 4.07 19.69
CA MET A 1 -6.13 4.30 18.53
C MET A 1 -6.95 4.06 17.27
N PRO A 2 -6.93 4.95 16.26
CA PRO A 2 -7.64 4.67 15.02
C PRO A 2 -7.01 3.45 14.36
N ASN A 3 -7.80 2.40 14.23
CA ASN A 3 -7.42 1.18 13.54
C ASN A 3 -7.24 1.54 12.07
N VAL A 4 -6.03 1.38 11.53
CA VAL A 4 -5.79 1.46 10.09
C VAL A 4 -6.45 0.22 9.47
N ASN A 5 -7.75 0.33 9.17
CA ASN A 5 -8.50 -0.73 8.50
C ASN A 5 -8.06 -0.79 7.03
N PHE A 6 -6.93 -1.45 6.77
CA PHE A 6 -6.63 -1.95 5.44
C PHE A 6 -7.49 -3.20 5.23
N THR A 7 -8.66 -3.03 4.61
CA THR A 7 -9.49 -4.17 4.21
C THR A 7 -8.86 -4.78 2.97
N PRO A 8 -8.40 -6.05 3.00
CA PRO A 8 -7.87 -6.71 1.82
C PRO A 8 -8.93 -6.68 0.72
N SER A 9 -8.68 -5.89 -0.31
CA SER A 9 -9.64 -5.71 -1.41
C SER A 9 -9.56 -6.95 -2.29
N ASN A 10 -10.68 -7.61 -2.62
CA ASN A 10 -10.65 -8.78 -3.50
C ASN A 10 -10.10 -8.35 -4.87
N PRO A 11 -8.93 -8.87 -5.30
CA PRO A 11 -8.25 -8.39 -6.50
C PRO A 11 -8.99 -8.75 -7.79
N ASN A 12 -9.93 -9.69 -7.72
CA ASN A 12 -10.79 -10.07 -8.85
C ASN A 12 -11.92 -9.07 -9.10
N THR A 13 -12.31 -8.29 -8.09
CA THR A 13 -13.46 -7.36 -8.16
C THR A 13 -13.07 -5.90 -7.93
N THR A 14 -11.86 -5.65 -7.44
CA THR A 14 -11.37 -4.30 -7.15
C THR A 14 -10.68 -3.73 -8.38
N THR A 15 -11.14 -2.56 -8.83
CA THR A 15 -10.48 -1.80 -9.90
C THR A 15 -9.15 -1.22 -9.42
N ARG A 16 -8.23 -0.99 -10.34
CA ARG A 16 -6.95 -0.32 -10.03
C ARG A 16 -7.16 1.08 -9.44
N GLU A 17 -8.23 1.76 -9.85
CA GLU A 17 -8.69 3.02 -9.23
C GLU A 17 -9.03 2.85 -7.75
N ASN A 18 -9.93 1.91 -7.42
CA ASN A 18 -10.34 1.69 -6.04
C ASN A 18 -9.17 1.28 -5.15
N PHE A 19 -8.29 0.42 -5.67
CA PHE A 19 -7.06 0.04 -4.98
C PHE A 19 -6.16 1.25 -4.73
N THR A 20 -5.96 2.09 -5.75
CA THR A 20 -5.13 3.30 -5.64
C THR A 20 -5.70 4.25 -4.58
N ASN A 21 -7.00 4.51 -4.64
CA ASN A 21 -7.69 5.38 -3.70
C ASN A 21 -7.59 4.86 -2.26
N ASN A 22 -7.67 3.54 -2.05
CA ASN A 22 -7.50 2.97 -0.72
C ASN A 22 -6.13 3.28 -0.14
N ILE A 23 -5.06 3.14 -0.93
CA ILE A 23 -3.68 3.43 -0.52
C ILE A 23 -3.46 4.93 -0.25
N LEU A 24 -4.01 5.79 -1.10
CA LEU A 24 -3.89 7.25 -0.94
C LEU A 24 -4.66 7.79 0.26
N ASN A 25 -5.73 7.11 0.69
CA ASN A 25 -6.55 7.52 1.83
C ASN A 25 -6.04 7.00 3.18
N VAL A 26 -4.97 6.19 3.20
CA VAL A 26 -4.39 5.69 4.45
C VAL A 26 -3.90 6.86 5.28
N GLN A 27 -4.48 6.98 6.48
CA GLN A 27 -4.12 8.01 7.43
C GLN A 27 -2.77 7.69 8.07
N ILE A 28 -1.88 8.67 8.06
CA ILE A 28 -0.61 8.62 8.78
C ILE A 28 -0.92 8.91 10.26
N PRO A 29 -0.61 8.00 11.19
CA PRO A 29 -0.84 8.23 12.62
C PRO A 29 -0.10 9.47 13.11
N SER A 30 -0.74 10.27 13.96
CA SER A 30 -0.13 11.50 14.50
C SER A 30 1.05 11.23 15.44
N ASP A 31 1.15 10.01 15.96
CA ASP A 31 2.24 9.52 16.82
C ASP A 31 3.36 8.82 16.03
N ALA A 32 3.29 8.80 14.69
CA ALA A 32 4.30 8.14 13.87
C ALA A 32 5.64 8.89 13.92
N ALA A 33 6.74 8.12 13.89
CA ALA A 33 8.07 8.68 13.72
C ALA A 33 8.14 9.53 12.44
N GLN A 34 8.75 10.71 12.52
CA GLN A 34 8.76 11.68 11.42
C GLN A 34 9.33 11.08 10.12
N ASP A 35 10.46 10.37 10.21
CA ASP A 35 11.10 9.74 9.03
C ASP A 35 10.17 8.72 8.35
N TRP A 36 9.40 7.98 9.14
CA TRP A 36 8.42 7.03 8.60
C TRP A 36 7.24 7.78 7.95
N ALA A 37 6.74 8.82 8.61
CA ALA A 37 5.64 9.63 8.07
C ALA A 37 6.04 10.28 6.73
N ASP A 38 7.27 10.78 6.62
CA ASP A 38 7.77 11.37 5.38
C ASP A 38 7.97 10.34 4.28
N ALA A 39 8.47 9.14 4.61
CA ALA A 39 8.53 8.04 3.65
C ALA A 39 7.14 7.66 3.11
N VAL A 40 6.12 7.56 3.98
CA VAL A 40 4.74 7.29 3.55
C VAL A 40 4.18 8.39 2.67
N ARG A 41 4.40 9.68 3.02
CA ARG A 41 3.96 10.81 2.19
C ARG A 41 4.60 10.80 0.81
N HIS A 42 5.91 10.56 0.73
CA HIS A 42 6.62 10.47 -0.54
C HIS A 42 6.09 9.32 -1.40
N GLN A 43 5.83 8.16 -0.79
CA GLN A 43 5.29 7.03 -1.51
C GLN A 43 3.86 7.27 -2.01
N GLN A 44 2.99 7.86 -1.18
CA GLN A 44 1.64 8.28 -1.61
C GLN A 44 1.71 9.29 -2.76
N GLY A 45 2.63 10.26 -2.68
CA GLY A 45 2.85 11.24 -3.75
C GLY A 45 3.30 10.61 -5.06
N LEU A 46 4.30 9.72 -5.02
CA LEU A 46 4.77 8.98 -6.19
C LEU A 46 3.66 8.11 -6.79
N TYR A 47 2.93 7.40 -5.94
CA TYR A 47 1.88 6.49 -6.38
C TYR A 47 0.72 7.23 -7.05
N LYS A 48 0.34 8.39 -6.50
CA LYS A 48 -0.63 9.31 -7.12
C LYS A 48 -0.15 9.79 -8.49
N ALA A 49 1.09 10.25 -8.60
CA ALA A 49 1.64 10.75 -9.86
C ALA A 49 1.66 9.67 -10.96
N LEU A 50 2.04 8.44 -10.61
CA LEU A 50 2.04 7.31 -11.54
C LEU A 50 0.61 6.95 -12.01
N TYR A 51 -0.37 7.00 -11.10
CA TYR A 51 -1.76 6.71 -11.42
C TYR A 51 -2.40 7.79 -12.32
N GLU A 52 -2.13 9.06 -12.03
CA GLU A 52 -2.69 10.22 -12.76
C GLU A 52 -2.08 10.41 -14.15
N HIS A 53 -0.94 9.79 -14.43
CA HIS A 53 -0.29 9.81 -15.74
C HIS A 53 -1.18 9.23 -16.85
N GLU A 54 -1.13 9.81 -18.06
CA GLU A 54 -1.96 9.44 -19.22
C GLU A 54 -1.80 7.96 -19.63
N ALA A 55 -0.57 7.45 -19.58
CA ALA A 55 -0.25 6.06 -19.88
C ALA A 55 -0.88 5.03 -18.94
N MET A 56 -1.46 5.46 -17.81
CA MET A 56 -2.25 4.61 -16.92
C MET A 56 -3.75 4.63 -17.24
N ALA A 57 -4.25 5.64 -17.95
CA ALA A 57 -5.68 5.82 -18.23
C ALA A 57 -6.38 4.57 -18.80
N PRO A 58 -5.78 3.82 -19.76
CA PRO A 58 -6.41 2.60 -20.30
C PRO A 58 -6.59 1.47 -19.28
N ASN A 59 -5.86 1.51 -18.17
CA ASN A 59 -5.80 0.42 -17.18
C ASN A 59 -6.58 0.73 -15.89
N ARG A 60 -6.99 1.99 -15.64
CA ARG A 60 -7.54 2.45 -14.34
C ARG A 60 -8.79 1.68 -13.91
N GLN A 61 -9.69 1.43 -14.86
CA GLN A 61 -10.99 0.80 -14.62
C GLN A 61 -10.96 -0.73 -14.68
N GLN A 62 -9.83 -1.30 -15.09
CA GLN A 62 -9.67 -2.75 -15.09
C GLN A 62 -9.47 -3.26 -13.66
N THR A 63 -9.94 -4.49 -13.41
CA THR A 63 -9.66 -5.17 -12.14
C THR A 63 -8.19 -5.56 -12.04
N PHE A 64 -7.71 -5.72 -10.81
CA PHE A 64 -6.30 -6.00 -10.54
C PHE A 64 -5.81 -7.27 -11.24
N MET A 65 -6.63 -8.33 -11.23
CA MET A 65 -6.31 -9.61 -11.87
C MET A 65 -6.48 -9.62 -13.39
N THR A 66 -7.09 -8.59 -13.98
CA THR A 66 -7.18 -8.49 -15.44
C THR A 66 -5.86 -8.01 -16.00
N SER A 67 -5.32 -8.71 -17.00
CA SER A 67 -4.14 -8.26 -17.75
C SER A 67 -4.29 -6.80 -18.17
N ALA A 68 -3.25 -6.00 -17.92
CA ALA A 68 -3.23 -4.61 -18.32
C ALA A 68 -3.50 -4.47 -19.83
N ASN A 69 -4.43 -3.58 -20.17
CA ASN A 69 -4.75 -3.23 -21.55
C ASN A 69 -3.51 -2.68 -22.26
N GLN A 70 -2.75 -1.82 -21.56
CA GLN A 70 -1.49 -1.26 -22.04
C GLN A 70 -0.38 -1.42 -20.99
N LYS A 71 0.67 -2.17 -21.33
CA LYS A 71 1.85 -2.40 -20.48
C LYS A 71 2.89 -1.31 -20.68
N SER A 72 2.61 -0.11 -20.19
CA SER A 72 3.57 1.00 -20.21
C SER A 72 4.59 0.86 -19.06
N ALA A 73 5.74 1.53 -19.17
CA ALA A 73 6.69 1.62 -18.06
C ALA A 73 6.02 2.20 -16.80
N VAL A 74 5.11 3.17 -16.98
CA VAL A 74 4.32 3.77 -15.90
C VAL A 74 3.43 2.75 -15.21
N TYR A 75 2.76 1.87 -15.97
CA TYR A 75 1.99 0.77 -15.41
C TYR A 75 2.86 -0.15 -14.54
N HIS A 76 4.05 -0.53 -15.04
CA HIS A 76 4.97 -1.39 -14.30
C HIS A 76 5.50 -0.74 -13.02
N CYS A 77 5.83 0.55 -13.07
CA CYS A 77 6.23 1.31 -11.88
C CYS A 77 5.07 1.45 -10.87
N TRP A 78 3.85 1.71 -11.35
CA TRP A 78 2.66 1.77 -10.50
C TRP A 78 2.43 0.41 -9.82
N ASP A 79 2.49 -0.69 -10.56
CA ASP A 79 2.30 -2.03 -10.02
C ASP A 79 3.34 -2.33 -8.93
N PHE A 80 4.63 -2.14 -9.22
CA PHE A 80 5.72 -2.34 -8.28
C PHE A 80 5.57 -1.54 -6.96
N VAL A 81 5.20 -0.26 -7.05
CA VAL A 81 5.03 0.61 -5.86
C VAL A 81 3.77 0.25 -5.05
N GLY A 82 2.74 -0.29 -5.71
CA GLY A 82 1.46 -0.64 -5.08
C GLY A 82 1.41 -2.05 -4.49
N THR A 83 2.12 -3.02 -5.07
CA THR A 83 2.00 -4.45 -4.72
C THR A 83 3.27 -5.05 -4.14
N ASP A 84 4.42 -4.87 -4.80
CA ASP A 84 5.69 -5.49 -4.42
C ASP A 84 6.40 -4.74 -3.28
N ASN A 85 6.25 -3.42 -3.24
CA ASN A 85 6.76 -2.58 -2.16
C ASN A 85 5.65 -1.69 -1.61
N PRO A 86 4.60 -2.26 -0.99
CA PRO A 86 3.47 -1.48 -0.51
C PRO A 86 3.93 -0.48 0.55
N ILE A 87 3.15 0.60 0.73
CA ILE A 87 3.38 1.54 1.83
C ILE A 87 3.63 0.71 3.11
N PRO A 88 4.59 1.07 3.96
CA PRO A 88 4.92 0.35 5.20
C PRO A 88 3.80 0.35 6.26
N ILE A 89 2.54 0.30 5.84
CA ILE A 89 1.34 -0.13 6.56
C ILE A 89 1.56 -1.54 7.12
N HIS A 90 2.23 -2.43 6.37
CA HIS A 90 2.54 -3.80 6.80
C HIS A 90 3.65 -3.88 7.86
N GLY A 91 4.50 -2.86 7.97
CA GLY A 91 5.56 -2.81 8.99
C GLY A 91 5.04 -2.74 10.42
N ARG A 92 3.82 -2.21 10.61
CA ARG A 92 3.18 -2.14 11.95
C ARG A 92 2.46 -3.45 12.33
N LEU A 93 1.94 -4.21 11.36
CA LEU A 93 1.26 -5.50 11.62
C LEU A 93 2.25 -6.60 12.05
N GLN A 94 3.40 -6.73 11.39
CA GLN A 94 4.42 -7.70 11.81
C GLN A 94 5.13 -7.32 13.12
N ALA A 95 5.25 -6.03 13.43
CA ALA A 95 5.80 -5.58 14.71
C ALA A 95 4.87 -5.87 15.89
N THR A 96 3.55 -5.76 15.70
CA THR A 96 2.56 -6.08 16.75
C THR A 96 2.37 -7.57 17.00
N GLU A 97 2.73 -8.43 16.05
CA GLU A 97 2.72 -9.89 16.25
C GLU A 97 3.99 -10.36 16.97
N LYS A 98 5.17 -9.81 16.65
CA LYS A 98 6.42 -10.15 17.34
C LYS A 98 6.49 -9.65 18.78
N SER A 99 5.73 -8.61 19.16
CA SER A 99 5.69 -8.13 20.55
C SER A 99 4.74 -8.91 21.45
N LYS A 100 3.94 -9.85 20.92
CA LYS A 100 3.03 -10.70 21.72
C LYS A 100 3.62 -12.03 22.16
N THR A 101 4.81 -12.40 21.67
CA THR A 101 5.62 -13.46 22.28
C THR A 101 6.53 -12.84 23.32
N GLY A 102 6.06 -12.81 24.56
CA GLY A 102 6.83 -12.34 25.72
C GLY A 102 8.16 -13.10 25.88
N PRO A 103 9.11 -12.55 26.66
CA PRO A 103 10.38 -13.20 26.89
C PRO A 103 10.13 -14.54 27.60
N GLY A 104 10.37 -15.63 26.87
CA GLY A 104 10.40 -16.96 27.44
C GLY A 104 11.41 -16.99 28.58
N THR A 105 10.91 -17.29 29.77
CA THR A 105 11.69 -17.64 30.95
C THR A 105 12.78 -18.65 30.56
N ARG A 106 14.03 -18.20 30.47
CA ARG A 106 15.20 -19.10 30.48
C ARG A 106 15.48 -19.47 31.93
N GLY A 107 15.72 -20.76 32.13
CA GLY A 107 15.59 -21.43 33.41
C GLY A 107 16.68 -21.16 34.44
N ILE A 108 16.35 -21.67 35.63
CA ILE A 108 17.15 -22.50 36.53
C ILE A 108 16.17 -23.35 37.34
#